data_AF-A0AAU3MH15-F1
#
_entry.id   AF-A0AAU3MH15-F1
#
_cell.length_a   1.000
_cell.length_b   1.000
_cell.length_c   1.000
_cell.angle_alpha   90.00
_cell.angle_beta   90.00
_cell.angle_gamma   90.00
#
_symmetry.space_group_name_H-M   'P 1'
#
loop_
_entity.id
_entity.type
_entity.pdbx_description
1 polymer ?
#
loop_
_entity_poly.entity_id
_entity_poly.type
_entity_poly.pdbx_seq_one_letter_code
_entity_poly.pdbx_strand_id
1 'polypeptide(L)'
;MTTSSTSSLGLDFNTPIQERYFEDYVPGSTYTYGSITVTEAEILRFATEFDPQDIHTDAEAAASGPFKGLIASGWHTASVMMRL
;
A
#
# COMPACT_ATOMS: atom_id res chain seq x y z
N MET A 1 12.85 6.91 2.24
CA MET A 1 12.06 5.76 1.74
C MET A 1 13.04 4.66 1.33
N THR A 2 13.18 3.63 2.15
CA THR A 2 13.97 2.44 1.79
C THR A 2 12.99 1.42 1.22
N THR A 3 12.78 1.43 -0.10
CA THR A 3 11.95 0.40 -0.75
C THR A 3 12.78 -0.87 -0.85
N SER A 4 12.40 -1.92 -0.13
CA SER A 4 12.94 -3.26 -0.38
C SER A 4 12.62 -3.67 -1.82
N SER A 5 13.49 -4.44 -2.46
CA SER A 5 13.30 -4.92 -3.83
C SER A 5 12.17 -5.95 -3.91
N THR A 6 11.36 -5.88 -4.96
CA THR A 6 10.36 -6.91 -5.29
C THR A 6 11.06 -8.23 -5.62
N SER A 7 10.55 -9.35 -5.08
CA SER A 7 11.10 -10.69 -5.32
C SER A 7 10.00 -11.71 -5.59
N SER A 8 10.24 -12.63 -6.54
CA SER A 8 9.36 -13.78 -6.74
C SER A 8 9.42 -14.75 -5.54
N LEU A 9 8.27 -15.36 -5.21
CA LEU A 9 8.15 -16.41 -4.21
C LEU A 9 8.17 -17.83 -4.83
N GLY A 10 8.45 -17.95 -6.13
CA GLY A 10 8.45 -19.21 -6.85
C GLY A 10 8.98 -19.07 -8.27
N LEU A 11 8.15 -19.38 -9.27
CA LEU A 11 8.47 -19.11 -10.67
C LEU A 11 8.57 -17.60 -10.87
N ASP A 12 9.67 -17.15 -11.46
CA ASP A 12 9.84 -15.78 -11.91
C ASP A 12 9.77 -15.74 -13.44
N PHE A 13 9.64 -14.54 -13.99
CA PHE A 13 9.69 -14.32 -15.42
C PHE A 13 11.08 -14.65 -15.98
N ASN A 14 11.13 -15.40 -17.08
CA ASN A 14 12.35 -15.59 -17.86
C ASN A 14 12.68 -14.39 -18.76
N THR A 15 11.67 -13.56 -19.05
CA THR A 15 11.72 -12.41 -19.95
C THR A 15 11.89 -11.12 -19.14
N PRO A 16 12.79 -10.18 -19.52
CA PRO A 16 12.93 -8.89 -18.84
C PRO A 16 11.65 -8.04 -18.98
N ILE A 17 11.36 -7.18 -18.01
CA ILE A 17 10.09 -6.44 -17.91
C ILE A 17 9.75 -5.61 -19.17
N GLN A 18 10.76 -5.13 -19.90
CA GLN A 18 10.57 -4.33 -21.12
C GLN A 18 10.11 -5.15 -22.34
N GLU A 19 10.23 -6.48 -22.29
CA GLU A 19 9.93 -7.40 -23.39
C GLU A 19 8.80 -8.38 -23.04
N ARG A 20 8.19 -8.25 -21.85
CA ARG A 20 7.10 -9.12 -21.42
C ARG A 20 5.80 -8.81 -22.18
N TYR A 21 5.20 -9.85 -22.71
CA TYR A 21 3.85 -9.86 -23.24
C TYR A 21 2.93 -10.72 -22.34
N PHE A 22 1.68 -10.86 -22.74
CA PHE A 22 0.67 -11.56 -21.94
C PHE A 22 1.06 -13.03 -21.70
N GLU A 23 1.68 -13.66 -22.68
CA GLU A 23 2.07 -15.07 -22.69
C GLU A 23 3.22 -15.38 -21.71
N ASP A 24 3.98 -14.37 -21.28
CA ASP A 24 5.06 -14.53 -20.30
C ASP A 24 4.53 -14.66 -18.86
N TYR A 25 3.25 -14.35 -18.61
CA TYR A 25 2.64 -14.49 -17.28
C TYR A 25 2.27 -15.94 -17.01
N VAL A 26 2.93 -16.54 -16.01
CA VAL A 26 2.65 -17.91 -15.59
C VAL A 26 1.57 -17.91 -14.49
N PRO A 27 0.43 -18.59 -14.68
CA PRO A 27 -0.61 -18.69 -13.66
C PRO A 27 -0.07 -19.24 -12.34
N GLY A 28 -0.46 -18.60 -11.22
CA GLY A 28 0.00 -18.96 -9.88
C GLY A 28 1.34 -18.35 -9.46
N SER A 29 1.99 -17.55 -10.32
CA SER A 29 3.17 -16.77 -9.92
C SER A 29 2.81 -15.80 -8.80
N THR A 30 3.66 -15.71 -7.78
CA THR A 30 3.46 -14.83 -6.62
C THR A 30 4.71 -14.00 -6.36
N TYR A 31 4.51 -12.75 -5.97
CA TYR A 31 5.57 -11.77 -5.77
C TYR A 31 5.40 -11.10 -4.41
N THR A 32 6.51 -10.88 -3.72
CA THR A 32 6.58 -10.02 -2.54
C THR A 32 7.15 -8.68 -2.97
N TYR A 33 6.36 -7.64 -2.77
CA TYR A 33 6.81 -6.26 -3.01
C TYR A 33 7.60 -5.74 -1.81
N GLY A 34 8.27 -4.62 -2.03
CA GLY A 34 8.90 -3.88 -0.95
C GLY A 34 7.91 -3.36 0.09
N SER A 35 8.45 -2.80 1.16
CA SER A 35 7.67 -2.11 2.19
C SER A 35 7.83 -0.59 2.09
N ILE A 36 6.78 0.14 2.46
CA ILE A 36 6.82 1.58 2.71
C ILE A 36 6.28 1.82 4.12
N THR A 37 7.01 2.62 4.90
CA THR A 37 6.49 3.15 6.17
C THR A 37 5.62 4.36 5.86
N VAL A 38 4.37 4.32 6.32
CA VAL A 38 3.45 5.46 6.27
C VAL A 38 3.39 6.10 7.66
N THR A 39 3.68 7.39 7.72
CA THR A 39 3.67 8.17 8.96
C THR A 39 2.28 8.72 9.27
N GLU A 40 2.02 9.06 10.53
CA GLU A 40 0.78 9.72 10.95
C GLU A 40 0.54 11.03 10.18
N ALA A 41 1.58 11.83 9.94
CA ALA A 41 1.48 13.06 9.16
C ALA A 41 1.03 12.81 7.71
N GLU A 42 1.49 11.72 7.09
CA GLU A 42 1.03 11.32 5.75
C GLU A 42 -0.41 10.82 5.77
N ILE A 43 -0.82 10.09 6.82
CA ILE A 43 -2.21 9.66 7.02
C ILE A 43 -3.13 10.87 7.12
N LEU A 44 -2.83 11.79 8.03
CA LEU A 44 -3.63 13.01 8.27
C LEU A 44 -3.71 13.85 6.99
N ARG A 45 -2.59 14.04 6.30
CA ARG A 45 -2.54 14.81 5.05
C ARG A 45 -3.44 14.20 3.97
N PHE A 46 -3.30 12.90 3.72
CA PHE A 46 -4.12 12.21 2.71
C PHE A 46 -5.60 12.26 3.09
N ALA A 47 -5.94 11.93 4.33
CA ALA A 47 -7.31 11.89 4.81
C ALA A 47 -7.99 13.25 4.75
N THR A 48 -7.28 14.31 5.17
CA THR A 48 -7.79 15.68 5.10
C THR A 48 -8.16 16.09 3.68
N GLU A 49 -7.42 15.60 2.67
CA GLU A 49 -7.65 15.95 1.27
C GLU A 49 -8.71 15.05 0.60
N PHE A 50 -8.68 13.74 0.88
CA PHE A 50 -9.40 12.75 0.05
C PHE A 50 -10.42 11.88 0.80
N ASP A 51 -10.31 11.72 2.12
CA ASP A 51 -11.19 10.84 2.91
C ASP A 51 -11.32 11.35 4.36
N PRO A 52 -12.02 12.48 4.59
CA PRO A 52 -11.99 13.22 5.84
C PRO A 52 -12.98 12.66 6.88
N GLN A 53 -12.97 11.35 7.09
CA GLN A 53 -13.71 10.73 8.19
C GLN A 53 -12.94 10.90 9.50
N ASP A 54 -13.64 11.15 10.61
CA ASP A 54 -13.04 11.42 11.91
C ASP A 54 -12.01 10.34 12.35
N ILE A 55 -12.26 9.08 11.99
CA ILE A 55 -11.34 7.95 12.25
C ILE A 55 -9.96 8.08 11.57
N HIS A 56 -9.79 9.04 10.66
CA HIS A 56 -8.57 9.31 9.90
C HIS A 56 -7.97 10.69 10.18
N THR A 57 -8.74 11.63 10.76
CA THR A 57 -8.36 13.05 10.89
C THR A 57 -8.39 13.58 12.32
N ASP A 58 -9.15 12.98 13.22
CA ASP A 58 -9.31 13.43 14.61
C ASP A 58 -8.86 12.33 15.58
N ALA A 59 -7.73 12.59 16.25
CA ALA A 59 -7.15 11.64 17.19
C ALA A 59 -8.02 11.39 18.42
N GLU A 60 -8.75 12.39 18.91
CA GLU A 60 -9.61 12.26 20.09
C GLU A 60 -10.86 11.44 19.76
N ALA A 61 -11.51 11.78 18.64
CA ALA A 61 -12.67 11.02 18.15
C ALA A 61 -12.28 9.57 17.83
N ALA A 62 -11.17 9.36 17.13
CA ALA A 62 -10.68 8.03 16.78
C ALA A 62 -10.29 7.18 18.01
N ALA A 63 -9.73 7.80 19.06
CA ALA A 63 -9.40 7.12 20.32
C ALA A 63 -10.64 6.59 21.06
N SER A 64 -11.77 7.31 20.97
CA SER A 64 -13.04 6.86 21.55
C SER A 64 -13.67 5.68 20.78
N GLY A 65 -13.36 5.60 19.48
CA GLY A 65 -13.92 4.64 18.53
C GLY A 65 -13.41 3.20 18.68
N PRO A 66 -13.76 2.33 17.72
CA PRO A 66 -13.41 0.91 17.76
C PRO A 66 -11.92 0.63 17.55
N PHE A 67 -11.21 1.50 16.82
CA PHE A 67 -9.79 1.32 16.49
C PHE A 67 -8.82 1.88 17.55
N LYS A 68 -9.34 2.63 18.53
CA LYS A 68 -8.57 3.18 19.66
C LYS A 68 -7.42 4.11 19.26
N GLY A 69 -7.54 4.76 18.10
CA GLY A 69 -6.57 5.69 17.54
C GLY A 69 -6.81 5.90 16.06
N LEU A 70 -6.04 6.79 15.45
CA LEU A 70 -6.08 7.06 14.02
C LEU A 70 -5.72 5.79 13.23
N ILE A 71 -6.43 5.59 12.13
CA ILE A 71 -6.08 4.59 11.12
C ILE A 71 -5.92 5.25 9.76
N ALA A 72 -5.07 4.69 8.91
CA ALA A 72 -4.97 5.15 7.52
C ALA A 72 -6.28 4.90 6.76
N SER A 73 -6.63 5.80 5.84
CA SER A 73 -7.70 5.55 4.87
C SER A 73 -7.42 4.28 4.06
N GLY A 74 -8.48 3.52 3.76
CA GLY A 74 -8.41 2.38 2.85
C GLY A 74 -7.95 2.80 1.44
N TRP A 75 -8.34 4.01 1.00
CA TRP A 75 -7.89 4.57 -0.28
C TRP A 75 -6.41 4.91 -0.27
N HIS A 76 -5.89 5.47 0.83
CA HIS A 76 -4.45 5.71 0.99
C HIS A 76 -3.67 4.39 0.86
N THR A 77 -4.15 3.35 1.54
CA THR A 77 -3.54 2.01 1.50
C THR A 77 -3.55 1.42 0.10
N ALA A 78 -4.68 1.51 -0.62
CA ALA A 78 -4.81 1.04 -1.99
C ALA A 78 -3.88 1.81 -2.95
N SER A 79 -3.77 3.13 -2.81
CA SER A 79 -2.85 3.94 -3.62
C SER A 79 -1.38 3.59 -3.38
N VAL A 80 -1.00 3.33 -2.12
CA VAL A 80 0.36 2.90 -1.77
C VAL A 80 0.64 1.51 -2.35
N MET A 81 -0.31 0.57 -2.27
CA MET A 81 -0.17 -0.75 -2.90
C MET A 81 0.05 -0.64 -4.41
N MET A 82 -0.71 0.21 -5.12
CA MET A 82 -0.56 0.34 -6.58
C MET A 82 0.79 0.89 -7.01
N ARG A 83 1.52 1.57 -6.11
CA ARG A 83 2.88 2.08 -6.34
C ARG A 83 3.96 1.03 -6.06
N LEU A 84 3.70 0.10 -5.12
CA LEU A 84 4.67 -0.91 -4.68
C LEU A 84 4.87 -1.97 -5.75
#